data_AF-A0A1F4DJG5-F1
#
_entry.id   AF-A0A1F4DJG5-F1
#
_cell.length_a   1.000
_cell.length_b   1.000
_cell.length_c   1.000
_cell.angle_alpha   90.00
_cell.angle_beta   90.00
_cell.angle_gamma   90.00
#
_symmetry.space_group_name_H-M   'P 1'
#
loop_
_entity.id
_entity.type
_entity.pdbx_description
1 polymer ?
#
loop_
_entity_poly.entity_id
_entity_poly.type
_entity_poly.pdbx_seq_one_letter_code
_entity_poly.pdbx_strand_id
1 'polypeptide(L)'
;MGGPSEHRYLQALDADLAEAFARAARRSRKSPDRLLRELVLEYLRDQKDYEAAARIRARIKKGARSYSLNEVIKRHGLENSV
;
A
#
# COMPACT_ATOMS: atom_id res chain seq x y z
N MET A 1 -18.96 3.72 25.45
CA MET A 1 -20.19 4.13 24.74
C MET A 1 -19.78 5.19 23.71
N GLY A 2 -19.30 4.77 22.54
CA GLY A 2 -18.95 5.70 21.45
C GLY A 2 -20.22 6.04 20.68
N GLY A 3 -20.53 7.34 20.56
CA GLY A 3 -21.77 7.83 19.97
C GLY A 3 -21.75 7.86 18.44
N PRO A 4 -22.93 8.01 17.79
CA PRO A 4 -23.11 7.99 16.33
C PRO A 4 -22.41 9.13 15.55
N SER A 5 -21.68 9.99 16.25
CA SER A 5 -21.00 11.16 15.68
C SER A 5 -19.55 10.90 15.25
N GLU A 6 -18.95 9.78 15.66
CA GLU A 6 -17.53 9.47 15.38
C GLU A 6 -17.28 8.92 13.96
N HIS A 7 -18.32 8.70 13.15
CA HIS A 7 -18.19 8.11 11.80
C HIS A 7 -18.54 9.08 10.66
N ARG A 8 -18.61 10.39 10.93
CA ARG A 8 -19.04 11.39 9.93
C ARG A 8 -18.10 11.51 8.72
N TYR A 9 -16.84 11.07 8.83
CA TYR A 9 -15.92 10.99 7.70
C TYR A 9 -16.20 9.83 6.73
N LEU A 10 -17.05 8.88 7.12
CA LEU A 10 -17.52 7.81 6.24
C LEU A 10 -18.77 8.19 5.44
N GLN A 11 -19.36 9.38 5.67
CA GLN A 11 -20.69 9.74 5.12
C GLN A 11 -20.73 10.07 3.62
N ALA A 12 -19.68 9.78 2.86
CA ALA A 12 -19.80 9.58 1.42
C ALA A 12 -18.80 8.54 0.90
N LEU A 13 -18.64 7.43 1.61
CA LEU A 13 -18.14 6.22 0.94
C LEU A 13 -19.30 5.59 0.16
N ASP A 14 -19.00 5.18 -1.07
CA ASP A 14 -19.86 4.31 -1.85
C ASP A 14 -20.35 3.13 -0.99
N ALA A 15 -21.63 2.77 -1.10
CA ALA A 15 -22.25 1.79 -0.22
C ALA A 15 -21.57 0.42 -0.30
N ASP A 16 -21.10 0.02 -1.48
CA ASP A 16 -20.41 -1.25 -1.69
C ASP A 16 -19.03 -1.22 -1.04
N LEU A 17 -18.35 -0.06 -1.12
CA LEU A 17 -17.06 0.14 -0.46
C LEU A 17 -17.19 0.11 1.06
N ALA A 18 -18.22 0.75 1.62
CA ALA A 18 -18.49 0.72 3.05
C ALA A 18 -18.77 -0.71 3.55
N GLU A 19 -19.54 -1.50 2.78
CA GLU A 19 -19.83 -2.90 3.12
C GLU A 19 -18.57 -3.77 3.03
N ALA A 20 -17.80 -3.64 1.95
CA ALA A 20 -16.52 -4.34 1.78
C ALA A 20 -15.55 -4.02 2.93
N PHE A 21 -15.49 -2.75 3.33
CA PHE A 21 -14.64 -2.29 4.40
C PHE A 21 -15.07 -2.84 5.78
N ALA A 22 -16.37 -2.82 6.08
CA ALA A 22 -16.90 -3.41 7.31
C ALA A 22 -16.62 -4.92 7.41
N ARG A 23 -16.70 -5.65 6.29
CA ARG A 23 -16.33 -7.07 6.23
C ARG A 23 -14.83 -7.27 6.52
N ALA A 24 -13.97 -6.43 5.96
CA ALA A 24 -12.53 -6.49 6.21
C ALA A 24 -12.19 -6.22 7.69
N ALA A 25 -12.79 -5.18 8.29
CA ALA A 25 -12.60 -4.85 9.70
C ALA A 25 -12.98 -6.01 10.64
N ARG A 26 -14.11 -6.68 10.38
CA ARG A 26 -14.54 -7.88 11.12
C ARG A 26 -13.53 -9.03 11.01
N ARG A 27 -13.07 -9.35 9.79
CA ARG A 27 -12.07 -10.41 9.56
C ARG A 27 -10.75 -10.12 10.30
N SER A 28 -10.35 -8.86 10.33
CA SER A 28 -9.13 -8.42 11.03
C SER A 28 -9.31 -8.22 12.53
N ARG A 29 -10.51 -8.45 13.08
CA ARG A 29 -10.86 -8.22 14.50
C ARG A 29 -10.52 -6.80 14.97
N LYS A 30 -10.78 -5.80 14.13
CA LYS A 30 -10.55 -4.37 14.39
C LYS A 30 -11.84 -3.57 14.21
N SER A 31 -11.95 -2.42 14.87
CA SER A 31 -12.97 -1.45 14.51
C SER A 31 -12.69 -0.88 13.12
N PRO A 32 -13.72 -0.47 12.35
CA PRO A 32 -13.54 0.17 11.05
C PRO A 32 -12.55 1.35 11.11
N ASP A 33 -12.67 2.21 12.11
CA ASP A 33 -11.84 3.42 12.22
C ASP A 33 -10.36 3.08 12.49
N ARG A 34 -10.11 2.03 13.28
CA ARG A 34 -8.75 1.55 13.55
C ARG A 34 -8.13 0.97 12.28
N LEU A 35 -8.88 0.14 11.56
CA LEU A 35 -8.41 -0.42 10.29
C LEU A 35 -8.12 0.70 9.27
N LEU A 36 -9.00 1.71 9.19
CA LEU A 36 -8.86 2.81 8.24
C LEU A 36 -7.59 3.60 8.54
N ARG A 37 -7.38 3.94 9.82
CA ARG A 37 -6.17 4.63 10.27
C ARG A 37 -4.91 3.85 9.92
N GLU A 38 -4.89 2.54 10.17
CA GLU A 38 -3.74 1.69 9.86
C GLU A 38 -3.46 1.66 8.36
N LEU A 39 -4.48 1.47 7.51
CA LEU A 39 -4.33 1.46 6.06
C LEU A 39 -3.84 2.80 5.50
N VAL A 40 -4.34 3.93 6.03
CA VAL A 40 -3.87 5.26 5.62
C VAL A 40 -2.40 5.45 6.00
N LEU A 41 -2.00 5.03 7.20
CA LEU A 41 -0.61 5.12 7.63
C LEU A 41 0.32 4.20 6.83
N GLU A 42 -0.13 2.99 6.51
CA GLU A 42 0.58 2.05 5.63
C GLU A 42 0.74 2.65 4.23
N TYR A 43 -0.34 3.17 3.64
CA TYR A 43 -0.30 3.86 2.35
C TYR A 43 0.70 5.03 2.35
N LEU A 44 0.69 5.89 3.37
CA LEU A 44 1.61 7.03 3.46
C LEU A 44 3.07 6.60 3.63
N ARG A 45 3.33 5.48 4.31
CA ARG A 45 4.68 4.92 4.43
C ARG A 45 5.16 4.37 3.10
N ASP A 46 4.30 3.64 2.42
CA ASP A 46 4.63 2.90 1.20
C ASP A 46 4.54 3.77 -0.06
N GLN A 47 4.00 4.99 0.04
CA GLN A 47 3.75 5.86 -1.10
C GLN A 47 5.03 6.08 -1.93
N LYS A 48 6.16 6.34 -1.26
CA LYS A 48 7.45 6.57 -1.95
C LYS A 48 7.92 5.32 -2.70
N ASP A 49 7.75 4.15 -2.11
CA ASP A 49 8.16 2.87 -2.70
C ASP A 49 7.24 2.50 -3.87
N TYR A 50 5.94 2.74 -3.73
CA TYR A 50 4.97 2.54 -4.79
C TYR A 50 5.26 3.46 -5.99
N GLU A 51 5.52 4.74 -5.76
CA GLU A 51 5.89 5.71 -6.79
C GLU A 51 7.22 5.34 -7.48
N ALA A 52 8.21 4.87 -6.72
CA ALA A 52 9.47 4.36 -7.29
C ALA A 52 9.23 3.13 -8.18
N ALA A 53 8.46 2.14 -7.71
CA ALA A 53 8.11 0.95 -8.48
C ALA A 53 7.28 1.29 -9.73
N ALA A 54 6.33 2.22 -9.62
CA ALA A 54 5.52 2.70 -10.75
C ALA A 54 6.40 3.36 -11.83
N ARG A 55 7.35 4.22 -11.43
CA ARG A 55 8.32 4.83 -12.36
C ARG A 55 9.18 3.79 -13.07
N ILE A 56 9.67 2.79 -12.36
CA ILE A 56 10.45 1.68 -12.95
C ILE A 56 9.59 0.90 -13.96
N ARG A 57 8.36 0.52 -13.59
CA ARG A 57 7.43 -0.17 -14.49
C ARG A 57 7.15 0.63 -15.76
N ALA A 58 6.93 1.94 -15.63
CA ALA A 58 6.73 2.82 -16.77
C ALA A 58 7.97 2.87 -17.70
N ARG A 59 9.17 2.89 -17.13
CA ARG A 59 10.44 2.85 -17.90
C ARG A 59 10.60 1.51 -18.65
N ILE A 60 10.33 0.39 -17.98
CA ILE A 60 10.38 -0.94 -18.60
C ILE A 60 9.39 -1.03 -19.76
N LYS A 61 8.16 -0.53 -19.58
CA LYS A 61 7.15 -0.48 -20.66
C LYS A 61 7.60 0.36 -21.86
N LYS A 62 8.45 1.37 -21.64
CA LYS A 62 9.07 2.20 -22.69
C LYS A 62 10.36 1.59 -23.27
N GLY A 63 10.70 0.36 -22.94
CA GLY A 63 11.86 -0.36 -23.49
C GLY A 63 13.15 -0.23 -22.68
N ALA A 64 13.09 0.27 -21.43
CA ALA A 64 14.26 0.25 -20.56
C ALA A 64 14.65 -1.20 -20.22
N ARG A 65 15.94 -1.53 -20.36
CA ARG A 65 16.46 -2.84 -19.93
C ARG A 65 16.35 -2.97 -18.41
N SER A 66 15.75 -4.06 -17.95
CA SER A 66 15.88 -4.53 -16.57
C SER A 66 17.09 -5.44 -16.43
N TYR A 67 17.64 -5.51 -15.23
CA TYR A 67 18.75 -6.41 -14.88
C TYR A 67 18.26 -7.43 -13.87
N SER A 68 18.76 -8.66 -13.99
CA SER A 68 18.59 -9.68 -12.96
C SER A 68 19.33 -9.29 -11.68
N LEU A 69 18.90 -9.83 -10.54
CA LEU A 69 19.56 -9.57 -9.25
C LEU A 69 21.06 -9.93 -9.30
N ASN A 70 21.41 -11.05 -9.93
CA ASN A 70 22.80 -11.48 -10.11
C ASN A 70 23.61 -10.48 -10.95
N GLU A 71 23.04 -9.89 -12.00
CA GLU A 71 23.72 -8.85 -12.78
C GLU A 71 23.94 -7.58 -11.97
N VAL A 72 22.98 -7.20 -11.12
CA VAL A 72 23.11 -6.04 -10.23
C VAL A 72 24.20 -6.29 -9.19
N ILE A 73 24.21 -7.46 -8.55
CA ILE A 73 25.23 -7.85 -7.56
C ILE A 73 26.63 -7.74 -8.16
N LYS A 74 26.83 -8.35 -9.34
CA LYS A 74 28.11 -8.31 -10.06
C LYS A 74 28.52 -6.88 -10.47
N ARG A 75 27.59 -6.10 -11.03
CA ARG A 75 27.89 -4.74 -11.53
C ARG A 75 28.24 -3.75 -10.41
N HIS A 76 27.69 -3.94 -9.22
CA HIS A 76 27.89 -3.06 -8.09
C HIS A 76 28.91 -3.60 -7.07
N GLY A 77 29.57 -4.72 -7.35
CA GLY A 77 30.57 -5.31 -6.46
C GLY A 77 30.01 -5.75 -5.12
N LEU A 78 28.72 -6.15 -5.08
CA LEU A 78 28.01 -6.55 -3.86
C LEU A 78 28.17 -8.03 -3.52
N GLU A 79 29.14 -8.70 -4.16
CA GLU A 79 29.36 -10.15 -4.05
C GLU A 79 29.73 -10.59 -2.63
N ASN A 80 30.26 -9.67 -1.81
CA ASN A 80 30.63 -9.91 -0.41
C ASN A 80 29.62 -9.33 0.61
N SER A 81 28.45 -8.85 0.16
CA SER A 81 27.47 -8.14 1.00
C SER A 81 26.14 -8.90 1.17
N VAL A 82 26.05 -10.15 0.69
CA VAL A 82 24.85 -11.00 0.75
C VAL A 82 25.20 -12.33 1.41
#